data_AF-A0A8J5U4B4-F1
#
_entry.id   AF-A0A8J5U4B4-F1
#
_cell.length_a   1.000
_cell.length_b   1.000
_cell.length_c   1.000
_cell.angle_alpha   90.00
_cell.angle_beta   90.00
_cell.angle_gamma   90.00
#
_symmetry.space_group_name_H-M   'P 1'
#
loop_
_entity.id
_entity.type
_entity.pdbx_description
1 polymer ?
#
loop_
_entity_poly.entity_id
_entity_poly.type
_entity_poly.pdbx_seq_one_letter_code
_entity_poly.pdbx_strand_id
1 'polypeptide(L)'
;MATPSLPCASCSPDGTSCQNIGKYSCANCRLVVYCGSECQKAHWPIHKVDCKSPYTKKTWEAEWSVEGRTPTFMRDEDPVTFGGKKYLFGNVPALDILRLGANKGEAYGNQLRLLFAASGDLRNVVQTITQLPPSYEPPIENIMNDHEFDVVARNVTILLLALTADDRDEAVDCILHIWYSSFIRKSHFDILKQRIRPLIQSVCEKAKDKPAKIIL
;
A
#
# COMPACT_ATOMS: atom_id res chain seq x y z
N MET A 1 -8.21 4.15 21.91
CA MET A 1 -8.17 4.96 20.69
C MET A 1 -9.57 5.00 20.10
N ALA A 2 -10.04 6.17 19.66
CA ALA A 2 -11.35 6.26 19.02
C ALA A 2 -11.25 5.64 17.62
N THR A 3 -12.02 4.60 17.35
CA THR A 3 -12.14 4.02 16.01
C THR A 3 -12.48 5.15 15.03
N PRO A 4 -11.74 5.30 13.91
CA PRO A 4 -12.04 6.36 12.95
C PRO A 4 -13.51 6.25 12.54
N SER A 5 -14.25 7.33 12.76
CA SER A 5 -15.68 7.38 12.49
C SER A 5 -15.91 7.42 10.99
N LEU A 6 -16.11 6.24 10.40
CA LEU A 6 -16.39 6.10 8.99
C LEU A 6 -17.84 6.54 8.68
N PRO A 7 -18.08 7.32 7.61
CA PRO A 7 -19.43 7.70 7.22
C PRO A 7 -20.25 6.46 6.81
N CYS A 8 -21.57 6.53 7.01
CA CYS A 8 -22.48 5.50 6.52
C CYS A 8 -22.37 5.38 4.98
N ALA A 9 -22.13 4.18 4.46
CA ALA A 9 -21.96 3.95 3.03
C ALA A 9 -23.22 4.20 2.19
N SER A 10 -24.38 4.40 2.83
CA SER A 10 -25.56 4.89 2.14
C SER A 10 -25.51 6.41 1.89
N CYS A 11 -24.37 7.08 2.12
CA CYS A 11 -24.17 8.48 1.78
C CYS A 11 -23.95 8.66 0.27
N SER A 12 -24.74 9.53 -0.31
CA SER A 12 -24.69 10.05 -1.67
C SER A 12 -24.02 11.43 -1.67
N PRO A 13 -23.22 11.77 -2.70
CA PRO A 13 -22.48 13.03 -2.78
C PRO A 13 -23.33 14.30 -2.83
N ASP A 14 -24.60 14.17 -3.23
CA ASP A 14 -25.60 15.23 -3.40
C ASP A 14 -26.31 15.62 -2.07
N GLY A 15 -25.98 14.96 -0.96
CA GLY A 15 -26.51 15.28 0.36
C GLY A 15 -27.96 14.85 0.60
N THR A 16 -28.60 14.16 -0.35
CA THR A 16 -30.00 13.66 -0.26
C THR A 16 -30.17 12.41 0.60
N SER A 17 -29.10 11.98 1.27
CA SER A 17 -28.93 10.66 1.84
C SER A 17 -28.41 10.70 3.29
N CYS A 18 -28.12 9.54 3.87
CA CYS A 18 -27.70 9.43 5.26
C CYS A 18 -26.32 10.07 5.51
N GLN A 19 -26.25 11.03 6.44
CA GLN A 19 -25.00 11.67 6.91
C GLN A 19 -24.51 11.11 8.25
N ASN A 20 -25.15 10.06 8.77
CA ASN A 20 -24.76 9.48 10.05
C ASN A 20 -23.42 8.73 9.93
N ILE A 21 -22.72 8.61 11.05
CA ILE A 21 -21.56 7.73 11.18
C ILE A 21 -22.01 6.26 11.14
N GLY A 22 -21.28 5.46 10.38
CA GLY A 22 -21.45 4.02 10.31
C GLY A 22 -21.00 3.35 11.61
N LYS A 23 -21.85 2.46 12.13
CA LYS A 23 -21.61 1.70 13.38
C LYS A 23 -21.47 0.20 13.13
N TYR A 24 -22.03 -0.28 12.03
CA TYR A 24 -22.13 -1.71 11.72
C TYR A 24 -21.46 -1.98 10.38
N SER A 25 -20.38 -2.77 10.37
CA SER A 25 -19.76 -3.25 9.15
C SER A 25 -20.66 -4.25 8.43
N CYS A 26 -20.65 -4.24 7.10
CA CYS A 26 -21.30 -5.29 6.31
C CYS A 26 -20.76 -6.66 6.73
N ALA A 27 -21.62 -7.54 7.23
CA ALA A 27 -21.22 -8.83 7.79
C ALA A 27 -20.50 -9.74 6.78
N ASN A 28 -20.79 -9.59 5.49
CA ASN A 28 -20.22 -10.41 4.43
C ASN A 28 -18.83 -9.93 4.01
N CYS A 29 -18.72 -8.71 3.46
CA CYS A 29 -17.45 -8.23 2.88
C CYS A 29 -16.59 -7.40 3.84
N ARG A 30 -17.18 -6.83 4.91
CA ARG A 30 -16.52 -5.92 5.85
C ARG A 30 -15.91 -4.64 5.24
N LEU A 31 -16.16 -4.37 3.96
CA LEU A 31 -15.60 -3.23 3.22
C LEU A 31 -16.30 -1.90 3.49
N VAL A 32 -17.55 -1.94 3.93
CA VAL A 32 -18.39 -0.74 4.14
C VAL A 32 -19.08 -0.81 5.50
N VAL A 33 -19.41 0.36 6.06
CA VAL A 33 -20.15 0.51 7.31
C VAL A 33 -21.49 1.20 7.11
N TYR A 34 -22.46 0.88 7.96
CA TYR A 34 -23.80 1.48 7.94
C TYR A 34 -24.18 1.97 9.34
N CYS A 35 -24.96 3.03 9.42
CA CYS A 35 -25.50 3.48 10.71
C CYS A 35 -26.61 2.56 11.25
N GLY A 36 -27.21 1.74 10.37
CA GLY A 36 -28.25 0.77 10.71
C GLY A 36 -28.72 -0.03 9.48
N SER A 37 -29.60 -1.01 9.71
CA SER A 37 -30.10 -1.95 8.69
C SER A 37 -30.81 -1.27 7.52
N GLU A 38 -31.52 -0.18 7.78
CA GLU A 38 -32.30 0.51 6.74
C GLU A 38 -31.40 1.14 5.68
N CYS A 39 -30.29 1.76 6.09
CA CYS A 39 -29.27 2.27 5.16
C CYS A 39 -28.57 1.14 4.40
N GLN A 40 -28.35 -0.01 5.04
CA GLN A 40 -27.80 -1.17 4.35
C GLN A 40 -28.75 -1.69 3.26
N LYS A 41 -30.04 -1.84 3.57
CA LYS A 41 -31.06 -2.26 2.59
C LYS A 41 -31.20 -1.26 1.44
N ALA A 42 -31.20 0.04 1.75
CA ALA A 42 -31.28 1.10 0.74
C ALA A 42 -30.07 1.09 -0.21
N HIS A 43 -28.85 0.92 0.32
CA HIS A 43 -27.62 0.85 -0.49
C HIS A 43 -27.42 -0.53 -1.16
N TRP A 44 -28.11 -1.58 -0.72
CA TRP A 44 -27.92 -2.95 -1.20
C TRP A 44 -27.98 -3.14 -2.72
N PRO A 45 -28.88 -2.50 -3.48
CA PRO A 45 -28.95 -2.67 -4.94
C PRO A 45 -27.63 -2.34 -5.65
N ILE A 46 -26.85 -1.41 -5.10
CA ILE A 46 -25.54 -0.99 -5.61
C ILE A 46 -24.45 -1.86 -4.96
N HIS A 47 -24.42 -1.92 -3.63
CA HIS A 47 -23.36 -2.61 -2.88
C HIS A 47 -23.25 -4.11 -3.17
N LYS A 48 -24.35 -4.79 -3.54
CA LYS A 48 -24.36 -6.25 -3.77
C LYS A 48 -23.34 -6.72 -4.81
N VAL A 49 -23.01 -5.87 -5.78
CA VAL A 49 -22.05 -6.17 -6.86
C VAL A 49 -20.65 -6.37 -6.27
N ASP A 50 -20.18 -5.41 -5.48
CA ASP A 50 -18.88 -5.48 -4.83
C ASP A 50 -18.90 -6.49 -3.68
N CYS A 51 -19.99 -6.53 -2.91
CA CYS A 51 -20.14 -7.41 -1.75
C CYS A 51 -20.04 -8.89 -2.11
N LYS A 52 -20.56 -9.28 -3.28
CA LYS A 52 -20.54 -10.67 -3.77
C LYS A 52 -19.42 -10.92 -4.78
N SER A 53 -18.49 -9.99 -4.93
CA SER A 53 -17.41 -10.11 -5.88
C SER A 53 -16.57 -11.36 -5.61
N PRO A 54 -16.15 -12.13 -6.65
CA PRO A 54 -15.22 -13.24 -6.50
C PRO A 54 -13.94 -12.87 -5.75
N TYR A 55 -13.49 -11.61 -5.85
CA TYR A 55 -12.32 -11.07 -5.15
C TYR A 55 -12.43 -11.14 -3.62
N THR A 56 -13.63 -11.30 -3.07
CA THR A 56 -13.84 -11.40 -1.61
C THR A 56 -13.80 -12.84 -1.09
N LYS A 57 -13.73 -13.84 -1.97
CA LYS A 57 -13.75 -15.26 -1.58
C LYS A 57 -12.37 -15.72 -1.13
N LYS A 58 -12.32 -16.61 -0.13
CA LYS A 58 -11.07 -17.27 0.30
C LYS A 58 -10.44 -18.14 -0.79
N THR A 59 -11.25 -18.61 -1.73
CA THR A 59 -10.83 -19.41 -2.89
C THR A 59 -10.52 -18.54 -4.11
N TRP A 60 -10.29 -17.24 -3.90
CA TRP A 60 -9.95 -16.37 -5.01
C TRP A 60 -8.58 -16.74 -5.57
N GLU A 61 -8.51 -16.81 -6.89
CA GLU A 61 -7.28 -16.95 -7.65
C GLU A 61 -7.21 -15.83 -8.68
N ALA A 62 -6.00 -15.41 -9.03
CA ALA A 62 -5.81 -14.41 -10.06
C ALA A 62 -6.33 -14.93 -11.41
N GLU A 63 -7.00 -14.06 -12.17
CA GLU A 63 -7.66 -14.42 -13.43
C GLU A 63 -6.72 -15.08 -14.44
N TRP A 64 -5.47 -14.62 -14.52
CA TRP A 64 -4.45 -15.23 -15.38
C TRP A 64 -4.12 -16.67 -14.97
N SER A 65 -4.23 -17.02 -13.69
CA SER A 65 -4.03 -18.39 -13.19
C SER A 65 -5.17 -19.29 -13.63
N VAL A 66 -6.41 -18.83 -13.43
CA VAL A 66 -7.63 -19.56 -13.81
C VAL A 66 -7.69 -19.81 -15.32
N GLU A 67 -7.25 -18.83 -16.11
CA GLU A 67 -7.26 -18.90 -17.58
C GLU A 67 -6.01 -19.54 -18.18
N GLY A 68 -5.03 -19.97 -17.36
CA GLY A 68 -3.77 -20.53 -17.84
C GLY A 68 -2.95 -19.56 -18.69
N ARG A 69 -3.11 -18.25 -18.48
CA ARG A 69 -2.42 -17.20 -19.23
C ARG A 69 -1.11 -16.81 -18.55
N THR A 70 -0.12 -16.46 -19.36
CA THR A 70 1.05 -15.73 -18.90
C THR A 70 0.61 -14.36 -18.34
N PRO A 71 0.95 -14.03 -17.08
CA PRO A 71 0.62 -12.73 -16.48
C PRO A 71 1.20 -11.58 -17.29
N THR A 72 0.51 -10.45 -17.35
CA THR A 72 0.96 -9.28 -18.12
C THR A 72 2.30 -8.73 -17.65
N PHE A 73 2.61 -8.82 -16.35
CA PHE A 73 3.91 -8.39 -15.81
C PHE A 73 5.10 -9.29 -16.20
N MET A 74 4.85 -10.45 -16.82
CA MET A 74 5.86 -11.32 -17.40
C MET A 74 6.05 -11.07 -18.90
N ARG A 75 5.31 -10.12 -19.47
CA ARG A 75 5.37 -9.77 -20.89
C ARG A 75 6.11 -8.46 -21.06
N ASP A 76 6.88 -8.34 -22.13
CA ASP A 76 7.49 -7.09 -22.59
C ASP A 76 6.44 -6.22 -23.31
N GLU A 77 5.38 -5.86 -22.59
CA GLU A 77 4.32 -4.97 -23.10
C GLU A 77 4.46 -3.58 -22.44
N ASP A 78 4.26 -2.53 -23.24
CA ASP A 78 4.28 -1.16 -22.73
C ASP A 78 3.18 -0.94 -21.68
N PRO A 79 3.43 -0.12 -20.64
CA PRO A 79 2.41 0.21 -19.65
C PRO A 79 1.18 0.82 -20.30
N VAL A 80 0.00 0.45 -19.80
CA VAL A 80 -1.26 1.10 -20.20
C VAL A 80 -1.16 2.59 -19.89
N THR A 81 -1.27 3.43 -20.92
CA THR A 81 -1.18 4.89 -20.78
C THR A 81 -2.44 5.45 -20.13
N PHE A 82 -2.31 6.01 -18.94
CA PHE A 82 -3.37 6.78 -18.28
C PHE A 82 -2.82 8.08 -17.72
N GLY A 83 -3.11 9.21 -18.38
CA GLY A 83 -2.60 10.53 -17.98
C GLY A 83 -1.07 10.73 -18.16
N GLY A 84 -0.33 9.68 -18.58
CA GLY A 84 1.11 9.69 -18.85
C GLY A 84 1.69 8.28 -18.95
N LYS A 85 3.01 8.17 -19.19
CA LYS A 85 3.79 6.93 -19.08
C LYS A 85 4.47 6.88 -17.71
N LYS A 86 3.72 6.65 -16.63
CA LYS A 86 4.27 6.52 -15.27
C LYS A 86 3.78 5.24 -14.61
N TYR A 87 4.65 4.58 -13.86
CA TYR A 87 4.26 3.42 -13.06
C TYR A 87 3.59 3.87 -11.75
N LEU A 88 2.26 4.04 -11.79
CA LEU A 88 1.48 4.46 -10.62
C LEU A 88 1.47 3.40 -9.52
N PHE A 89 1.46 2.12 -9.86
CA PHE A 89 1.54 0.99 -8.93
C PHE A 89 2.51 -0.02 -9.54
N GLY A 90 3.25 -0.79 -8.73
CA GLY A 90 4.05 -1.86 -9.33
C GLY A 90 3.15 -2.89 -10.01
N ASN A 91 3.69 -3.56 -11.01
CA ASN A 91 2.96 -4.49 -11.87
C ASN A 91 2.98 -5.95 -11.39
N VAL A 92 3.78 -6.29 -10.39
CA VAL A 92 3.90 -7.65 -9.83
C VAL A 92 3.07 -7.81 -8.54
N PRO A 93 2.56 -9.00 -8.21
CA PRO A 93 2.01 -9.28 -6.88
C PRO A 93 3.09 -9.14 -5.80
N ALA A 94 2.67 -8.98 -4.54
CA ALA A 94 3.60 -9.01 -3.41
C ALA A 94 4.16 -10.43 -3.24
N LEU A 95 5.47 -10.59 -3.37
CA LEU A 95 6.17 -11.88 -3.28
C LEU A 95 7.18 -11.86 -2.14
N ASP A 96 7.23 -12.96 -1.41
CA ASP A 96 8.40 -13.29 -0.58
C ASP A 96 9.47 -13.80 -1.54
N ILE A 97 10.45 -12.94 -1.85
CA ILE A 97 11.51 -13.26 -2.80
C ILE A 97 12.57 -14.19 -2.19
N LEU A 98 12.64 -14.29 -0.87
CA LEU A 98 13.64 -15.10 -0.18
C LEU A 98 13.15 -16.52 0.07
N ARG A 99 11.90 -16.66 0.51
CA ARG A 99 11.35 -17.93 1.02
C ARG A 99 12.34 -18.60 1.97
N LEU A 100 12.85 -17.83 2.92
CA LEU A 100 14.10 -18.14 3.63
C LEU A 100 14.05 -19.53 4.28
N GLY A 101 12.96 -19.87 4.98
CA GLY A 101 12.78 -21.18 5.61
C GLY A 101 12.86 -22.34 4.61
N ALA A 102 12.23 -22.20 3.44
CA ALA A 102 12.24 -23.23 2.40
C ALA A 102 13.59 -23.33 1.66
N ASN A 103 14.29 -22.21 1.46
CA ASN A 103 15.50 -22.15 0.65
C ASN A 103 16.79 -22.32 1.46
N LYS A 104 16.79 -21.94 2.74
CA LYS A 104 17.97 -21.90 3.63
C LYS A 104 17.74 -22.54 5.00
N GLY A 105 16.49 -22.91 5.32
CA GLY A 105 16.12 -23.48 6.61
C GLY A 105 15.72 -22.44 7.65
N GLU A 106 14.89 -22.84 8.60
CA GLU A 106 14.38 -22.01 9.70
C GLU A 106 15.47 -21.52 10.67
N ALA A 107 16.64 -22.18 10.67
CA ALA A 107 17.78 -21.86 11.52
C ALA A 107 18.82 -20.96 10.84
N TYR A 108 18.50 -20.36 9.68
CA TYR A 108 19.43 -19.46 9.00
C TYR A 108 19.70 -18.23 9.87
N GLY A 109 20.98 -18.02 10.25
CA GLY A 109 21.38 -16.98 11.21
C GLY A 109 22.40 -15.98 10.69
N ASN A 110 22.69 -15.96 9.38
CA ASN A 110 23.61 -14.99 8.81
C ASN A 110 22.88 -13.70 8.43
N GLN A 111 23.60 -12.57 8.45
CA GLN A 111 23.07 -11.27 8.03
C GLN A 111 22.61 -11.31 6.57
N LEU A 112 21.38 -10.87 6.30
CA LEU A 112 20.83 -10.73 4.96
C LEU A 112 21.16 -9.35 4.37
N ARG A 113 21.58 -9.36 3.10
CA ARG A 113 21.73 -8.15 2.27
C ARG A 113 20.92 -8.34 0.99
N LEU A 114 19.87 -7.56 0.84
CA LEU A 114 18.85 -7.72 -0.19
C LEU A 114 18.89 -6.54 -1.15
N LEU A 115 18.97 -6.83 -2.45
CA LEU A 115 18.85 -5.83 -3.51
C LEU A 115 17.49 -5.98 -4.19
N PHE A 116 16.65 -4.95 -4.05
CA PHE A 116 15.41 -4.79 -4.81
C PHE A 116 15.68 -3.78 -5.93
N ALA A 117 16.23 -4.28 -7.03
CA ALA A 117 16.53 -3.47 -8.20
C ALA A 117 15.24 -3.12 -8.96
N ALA A 118 15.09 -1.85 -9.36
CA ALA A 118 13.89 -1.35 -10.04
C ALA A 118 12.59 -1.76 -9.30
N SER A 119 12.56 -1.50 -7.98
CA SER A 119 11.59 -2.10 -7.07
C SER A 119 10.14 -1.70 -7.39
N GLY A 120 9.89 -0.55 -8.02
CA GLY A 120 8.56 -0.01 -8.34
C GLY A 120 7.75 0.44 -7.10
N ASP A 121 7.69 -0.40 -6.08
CA ASP A 121 7.16 -0.13 -4.75
C ASP A 121 7.75 -1.09 -3.69
N LEU A 122 7.23 -1.00 -2.46
CA LEU A 122 7.74 -1.73 -1.30
C LEU A 122 7.06 -3.09 -1.06
N ARG A 123 6.22 -3.62 -1.96
CA ARG A 123 5.39 -4.80 -1.66
C ARG A 123 6.23 -6.04 -1.44
N ASN A 124 7.20 -6.27 -2.32
CA ASN A 124 8.12 -7.40 -2.20
C ASN A 124 9.02 -7.24 -0.97
N VAL A 125 9.43 -6.01 -0.65
CA VAL A 125 10.21 -5.70 0.55
C VAL A 125 9.42 -6.07 1.80
N VAL A 126 8.21 -5.53 1.94
CA VAL A 126 7.32 -5.78 3.07
C VAL A 126 7.00 -7.28 3.17
N GLN A 127 6.57 -7.91 2.07
CA GLN A 127 6.21 -9.33 2.05
C GLN A 127 7.39 -10.24 2.39
N THR A 128 8.60 -9.91 1.93
CA THR A 128 9.80 -10.70 2.24
C THR A 128 10.18 -10.56 3.71
N ILE A 129 10.15 -9.34 4.26
CA ILE A 129 10.50 -9.09 5.66
C ILE A 129 9.48 -9.73 6.62
N THR A 130 8.18 -9.65 6.30
CA THR A 130 7.11 -10.19 7.15
C THR A 130 7.06 -11.73 7.14
N GLN A 131 7.66 -12.37 6.15
CA GLN A 131 7.71 -13.82 6.00
C GLN A 131 9.02 -14.44 6.51
N LEU A 132 9.91 -13.64 7.11
CA LEU A 132 11.08 -14.17 7.77
C LEU A 132 10.69 -15.07 8.95
N PRO A 133 11.44 -16.16 9.20
CA PRO A 133 11.23 -16.99 10.38
C PRO A 133 11.20 -16.13 11.65
N PRO A 134 10.29 -16.39 12.60
CA PRO A 134 10.27 -15.66 13.88
C PRO A 134 11.57 -15.74 14.68
N SER A 135 12.41 -16.76 14.41
CA SER A 135 13.74 -16.98 14.97
C SER A 135 14.84 -16.13 14.32
N TYR A 136 14.56 -15.44 13.22
CA TYR A 136 15.55 -14.62 12.51
C TYR A 136 15.72 -13.27 13.22
N GLU A 137 16.79 -13.16 14.01
CA GLU A 137 17.19 -11.93 14.72
C GLU A 137 18.29 -11.08 14.04
N PRO A 138 19.15 -11.59 13.13
CA PRO A 138 20.22 -10.78 12.57
C PRO A 138 19.72 -9.53 11.82
N PRO A 139 20.52 -8.45 11.74
CA PRO A 139 20.17 -7.27 10.95
C PRO A 139 19.92 -7.60 9.47
N ILE A 140 19.08 -6.80 8.83
CA ILE A 140 18.77 -6.90 7.40
C ILE A 140 19.18 -5.60 6.74
N GLU A 141 20.03 -5.69 5.72
CA GLU A 141 20.38 -4.57 4.86
C GLU A 141 19.54 -4.64 3.59
N ASN A 142 18.68 -3.63 3.37
CA ASN A 142 17.86 -3.53 2.17
C ASN A 142 18.37 -2.38 1.29
N ILE A 143 18.76 -2.71 0.07
CA ILE A 143 19.12 -1.77 -0.99
C ILE A 143 17.98 -1.75 -1.99
N MET A 144 17.44 -0.56 -2.26
CA MET A 144 16.32 -0.37 -3.17
C MET A 144 16.64 0.78 -4.10
N ASN A 145 16.32 0.64 -5.39
CA ASN A 145 16.40 1.73 -6.35
C ASN A 145 15.24 1.68 -7.35
N ASP A 146 15.05 2.79 -8.04
CA ASP A 146 14.22 2.88 -9.23
C ASP A 146 14.76 3.96 -10.16
N HIS A 147 14.49 3.83 -11.45
CA HIS A 147 14.80 4.85 -12.44
C HIS A 147 13.83 6.04 -12.38
N GLU A 148 12.59 5.82 -11.94
CA GLU A 148 11.61 6.90 -11.77
C GLU A 148 11.76 7.59 -10.41
N PHE A 149 12.10 8.88 -10.43
CA PHE A 149 12.23 9.68 -9.21
C PHE A 149 10.96 9.67 -8.36
N ASP A 150 9.79 9.76 -8.98
CA ASP A 150 8.51 9.80 -8.26
C ASP A 150 8.23 8.50 -7.50
N VAL A 151 8.67 7.36 -8.05
CA VAL A 151 8.60 6.06 -7.37
C VAL A 151 9.51 6.06 -6.15
N VAL A 152 10.78 6.48 -6.31
CA VAL A 152 11.72 6.57 -5.18
C VAL A 152 11.20 7.52 -4.10
N ALA A 153 10.70 8.69 -4.49
CA ALA A 153 10.15 9.68 -3.57
C ALA A 153 8.94 9.14 -2.80
N ARG A 154 8.04 8.41 -3.46
CA ARG A 154 6.90 7.74 -2.81
C ARG A 154 7.38 6.69 -1.81
N ASN A 155 8.32 5.83 -2.20
CA ASN A 155 8.83 4.77 -1.33
C ASN A 155 9.52 5.35 -0.09
N VAL A 156 10.34 6.40 -0.25
CA VAL A 156 10.94 7.13 0.87
C VAL A 156 9.85 7.75 1.76
N THR A 157 8.80 8.34 1.19
CA THR A 157 7.68 8.91 1.95
C THR A 157 6.98 7.85 2.79
N ILE A 158 6.69 6.68 2.22
CA ILE A 158 6.06 5.55 2.93
C ILE A 158 6.96 5.07 4.09
N LEU A 159 8.26 4.92 3.86
CA LEU A 159 9.21 4.50 4.89
C LEU A 159 9.32 5.53 6.01
N LEU A 160 9.40 6.82 5.68
CA LEU A 160 9.43 7.88 6.68
C LEU A 160 8.15 7.90 7.53
N LEU A 161 6.97 7.71 6.91
CA LEU A 161 5.72 7.57 7.66
C LEU A 161 5.77 6.37 8.62
N ALA A 162 6.20 5.20 8.13
CA ALA A 162 6.32 4.01 8.95
C ALA A 162 7.29 4.18 10.14
N LEU A 163 8.35 4.98 9.96
CA LEU A 163 9.39 5.21 10.97
C LEU A 163 9.06 6.33 11.97
N THR A 164 8.24 7.31 11.59
CA THR A 164 8.06 8.56 12.35
C THR A 164 6.64 8.82 12.83
N ALA A 165 5.68 7.99 12.44
CA ALA A 165 4.33 8.10 12.95
C ALA A 165 4.25 7.58 14.39
N ASP A 166 3.63 8.38 15.26
CA ASP A 166 3.39 8.00 16.66
C ASP A 166 2.30 6.92 16.77
N ASP A 167 1.29 7.01 15.92
CA ASP A 167 0.14 6.11 15.86
C ASP A 167 0.27 5.17 14.66
N ARG A 168 0.32 3.85 14.95
CA ARG A 168 0.50 2.81 13.93
C ARG A 168 -0.69 2.71 12.98
N ASP A 169 -1.91 2.87 13.49
CA ASP A 169 -3.12 2.69 12.69
C ASP A 169 -3.29 3.89 11.74
N GLU A 170 -3.01 5.11 12.21
CA GLU A 170 -2.94 6.31 11.37
C GLU A 170 -1.86 6.19 10.30
N ALA A 171 -0.68 5.68 10.66
CA ALA A 171 0.41 5.44 9.72
C ALA A 171 -0.02 4.48 8.61
N VAL A 172 -0.61 3.34 8.98
CA VAL A 172 -1.07 2.33 8.02
C VAL A 172 -2.16 2.90 7.11
N ASP A 173 -3.16 3.61 7.65
CA ASP A 173 -4.20 4.25 6.84
C ASP A 173 -3.59 5.26 5.85
N CYS A 174 -2.67 6.11 6.32
CA CYS A 174 -1.99 7.11 5.46
C CYS A 174 -1.12 6.44 4.38
N ILE A 175 -0.36 5.40 4.74
CA ILE A 175 0.48 4.62 3.81
C ILE A 175 -0.41 3.99 2.73
N LEU A 176 -1.51 3.34 3.10
CA LEU A 176 -2.43 2.73 2.12
C LEU A 176 -3.00 3.76 1.15
N HIS A 177 -3.32 4.96 1.62
CA HIS A 177 -3.77 6.05 0.76
C HIS A 177 -2.69 6.54 -0.21
N ILE A 178 -1.45 6.68 0.23
CA ILE A 178 -0.33 7.08 -0.64
C ILE A 178 0.02 5.97 -1.64
N TRP A 179 -0.13 4.72 -1.21
CA TRP A 179 0.29 3.58 -1.99
C TRP A 179 -0.74 3.17 -3.04
N TYR A 180 -2.03 3.12 -2.71
CA TYR A 180 -3.06 2.49 -3.57
C TYR A 180 -4.25 3.39 -3.92
N SER A 181 -4.32 4.63 -3.42
CA SER A 181 -5.43 5.52 -3.75
C SER A 181 -5.07 6.51 -4.85
N SER A 182 -6.04 6.82 -5.70
CA SER A 182 -5.95 7.94 -6.66
C SER A 182 -6.12 9.32 -6.01
N PHE A 183 -6.62 9.36 -4.76
CA PHE A 183 -6.86 10.58 -4.00
C PHE A 183 -6.27 10.46 -2.58
N ILE A 184 -5.73 11.58 -2.09
CA ILE A 184 -5.22 11.71 -0.72
C ILE A 184 -6.23 12.53 0.09
N ARG A 185 -6.61 12.06 1.29
CA ARG A 185 -7.52 12.83 2.16
C ARG A 185 -6.80 14.07 2.71
N LYS A 186 -7.57 15.11 3.02
CA LYS A 186 -7.03 16.34 3.61
C LYS A 186 -6.21 16.08 4.88
N SER A 187 -6.69 15.19 5.76
CA SER A 187 -5.98 14.77 6.97
C SER A 187 -4.62 14.14 6.67
N HIS A 188 -4.56 13.22 5.70
CA HIS A 188 -3.30 12.57 5.28
C HIS A 188 -2.33 13.56 4.65
N PHE A 189 -2.83 14.51 3.85
CA PHE A 189 -2.00 15.58 3.30
C PHE A 189 -1.41 16.47 4.41
N ASP A 190 -2.19 16.77 5.45
CA ASP A 190 -1.71 17.55 6.58
C ASP A 190 -0.64 16.78 7.37
N ILE A 191 -0.77 15.46 7.55
CA ILE A 191 0.28 14.59 8.12
C ILE A 191 1.56 14.68 7.29
N LEU A 192 1.47 14.53 5.97
CA LEU A 192 2.63 14.64 5.07
C LEU A 192 3.32 16.00 5.19
N LYS A 193 2.52 17.08 5.24
CA LYS A 193 3.03 18.45 5.33
C LYS A 193 3.68 18.75 6.68
N GLN A 194 3.14 18.24 7.78
CA GLN A 194 3.60 18.56 9.13
C GLN A 194 4.74 17.65 9.59
N ARG A 195 4.72 16.37 9.21
CA ARG A 195 5.71 15.38 9.67
C ARG A 195 6.80 15.11 8.65
N ILE A 196 6.42 14.81 7.41
CA ILE A 196 7.37 14.30 6.41
C ILE A 196 8.13 15.44 5.72
N ARG A 197 7.44 16.51 5.32
CA ARG A 197 8.05 17.64 4.62
C ARG A 197 9.23 18.26 5.38
N PRO A 198 9.17 18.53 6.71
CA PRO A 198 10.31 19.09 7.43
C PRO A 198 11.55 18.19 7.42
N LEU A 199 11.36 16.87 7.47
CA LEU A 199 12.48 15.90 7.43
C LEU A 199 13.21 15.97 6.09
N ILE A 200 12.45 15.97 4.99
CA ILE A 200 13.00 16.10 3.62
C ILE A 200 13.67 17.47 3.46
N GLN A 201 13.00 18.54 3.89
CA GLN A 201 13.51 19.91 3.78
C GLN A 201 14.84 20.07 4.52
N SER A 202 14.97 19.51 5.72
CA SER A 202 16.23 19.55 6.49
C SER A 202 17.39 18.89 5.73
N VAL A 203 17.14 17.77 5.03
CA VAL A 203 18.16 17.10 4.22
C VAL A 203 18.52 17.95 2.99
N CYS A 204 17.52 18.48 2.29
CA CYS A 204 17.72 19.35 1.13
C CYS A 204 18.53 20.61 1.49
N GLU A 205 18.22 21.26 2.61
CA GLU A 205 18.95 22.44 3.10
C GLU A 205 20.41 22.12 3.43
N LYS A 206 20.69 20.93 3.99
CA LYS A 206 22.06 20.45 4.26
C LYS A 206 22.82 20.04 3.00
N ALA A 207 22.11 19.77 1.91
CA ALA A 207 22.70 19.30 0.65
C ALA A 207 22.90 20.44 -0.37
N LYS A 208 22.18 21.56 -0.26
CA LYS A 208 22.13 22.64 -1.26
C LYS A 208 23.50 23.21 -1.66
N ASP A 209 24.44 23.28 -0.71
CA ASP A 209 25.77 23.87 -0.90
C ASP A 209 26.84 22.79 -1.19
N LYS A 210 26.46 21.52 -1.25
CA LYS A 210 27.39 20.43 -1.54
C LYS A 210 27.47 20.22 -3.05
N PRO A 211 28.68 20.04 -3.62
CA PRO A 211 28.81 19.69 -5.02
C PRO A 211 28.05 18.39 -5.29
N ALA A 212 27.32 18.35 -6.41
CA ALA A 212 26.68 17.12 -6.86
C ALA A 212 27.77 16.06 -7.04
N LYS A 213 27.84 15.10 -6.11
CA LYS A 213 28.62 13.89 -6.35
C LYS A 213 27.83 13.11 -7.39
N ILE A 214 28.35 13.07 -8.61
CA ILE A 214 27.87 12.18 -9.66
C ILE A 214 28.10 10.76 -9.12
N ILE A 215 27.05 10.11 -8.66
CA ILE A 215 27.06 8.68 -8.40
C ILE A 215 26.65 8.06 -9.74
N LEU A 216 27.66 7.65 -10.50
CA LEU A 216 27.51 6.81 -11.70
C LEU A 216 27.03 5.41 -11.30
#